data_AF-A0A496QM25-F1
#
_entry.id   AF-A0A496QM25-F1
#
_cell.length_a   1.000
_cell.length_b   1.000
_cell.length_c   1.000
_cell.angle_alpha   90.00
_cell.angle_beta   90.00
_cell.angle_gamma   90.00
#
_symmetry.space_group_name_H-M   'P 1'
#
loop_
_entity.id
_entity.type
_entity.pdbx_description
1 polymer ?
#
loop_
_entity_poly.entity_id
_entity_poly.type
_entity_poly.pdbx_seq_one_letter_code
_entity_poly.pdbx_strand_id
1 'polypeptide(L)'
;MAVISIPKALRDKLGEEATEALTDMIREIDLEARKDSLALAEERLERRLTEENSKIRLEIEKVRTEIQEVRTEVHTAIEKLRTEMKDEIGKVRTEMGKEFGRIDSRITEEIGKVNEKIASEIGKVNEKIASTKSEIIKWMFIFWIGQIGAIIGILFAFFK
;
A
#
# COMPACT_ATOMS: atom_id res chain seq x y z
N MET A 1 26.60 59.65 30.96
CA MET A 1 27.27 59.72 32.27
C MET A 1 26.43 60.60 33.16
N ALA A 2 26.01 60.11 34.32
CA ALA A 2 25.34 60.96 35.30
C ALA A 2 26.36 62.00 35.80
N VAL A 3 26.07 63.29 35.64
CA VAL A 3 26.92 64.36 36.18
C VAL A 3 26.59 64.48 37.66
N ILE A 4 27.52 64.05 38.52
CA ILE A 4 27.40 64.22 39.97
C ILE A 4 27.62 65.70 40.26
N SER A 5 26.56 66.40 40.68
CA SER A 5 26.59 67.83 41.01
C SER A 5 26.18 68.02 42.46
N ILE A 6 27.06 68.63 43.26
CA ILE A 6 26.76 68.95 44.66
C ILE A 6 25.87 70.21 44.69
N PRO A 7 24.70 70.16 45.33
CA PRO A 7 23.84 71.32 45.49
C PRO A 7 24.57 72.53 46.10
N LYS A 8 24.31 73.74 45.58
CA LYS A 8 24.98 74.98 46.01
C LYS A 8 24.95 75.20 47.52
N ALA A 9 23.83 74.87 48.18
CA ALA A 9 23.68 74.97 49.63
C ALA A 9 24.66 74.11 50.44
N LEU A 10 25.12 72.98 49.90
CA LEU A 10 26.15 72.14 50.52
C LEU A 10 27.55 72.68 50.20
N ARG A 11 27.77 73.18 48.98
CA ARG A 11 29.03 73.79 48.55
C ARG A 11 29.41 75.02 49.38
N ASP A 12 28.44 75.90 49.64
CA ASP A 12 28.63 77.12 50.43
C ASP A 12 28.97 76.82 51.91
N LYS A 13 28.55 75.67 52.44
CA LYS A 13 28.81 75.25 53.83
C LYS A 13 30.07 74.40 54.01
N LEU A 14 30.43 73.59 53.02
CA LEU A 14 31.58 72.68 53.07
C LEU A 14 32.88 73.35 52.59
N GLY A 15 32.78 74.39 51.76
CA GLY A 15 33.92 74.96 51.06
C GLY A 15 34.28 74.19 49.78
N GLU A 16 35.06 74.80 48.89
CA GLU A 16 35.39 74.23 47.57
C GLU A 16 36.16 72.90 47.68
N GLU A 17 37.20 72.85 48.52
CA GLU A 17 38.08 71.69 48.66
C GLU A 17 37.34 70.44 49.20
N ALA A 18 36.48 70.62 50.20
CA ALA A 18 35.64 69.54 50.73
C ALA A 18 34.53 69.13 49.75
N THR A 19 34.02 70.07 48.93
CA THR A 19 33.02 69.76 47.90
C THR A 19 33.63 68.91 46.79
N GLU A 20 34.86 69.20 46.39
CA GLU A 20 35.60 68.43 45.39
C GLU A 20 35.91 67.02 45.91
N ALA A 21 36.43 66.90 47.13
CA ALA A 21 36.68 65.61 47.78
C ALA A 21 35.40 64.76 47.92
N LEU A 22 34.26 65.38 48.28
CA LEU A 22 32.97 64.69 48.35
C LEU A 22 32.49 64.23 46.97
N THR A 23 32.69 65.05 45.93
CA THR A 23 32.32 64.70 44.55
C THR A 23 33.13 63.51 44.05
N ASP A 24 34.44 63.48 44.33
CA ASP A 24 35.31 62.37 43.97
C ASP A 24 34.96 61.10 44.73
N MET A 25 34.67 61.20 46.03
CA MET A 25 34.20 60.06 46.83
C MET A 25 32.89 59.48 46.28
N ILE A 26 31.90 60.32 45.93
CA ILE A 26 30.64 59.85 45.33
C ILE A 26 30.89 59.23 43.95
N ARG A 27 31.81 59.78 43.16
CA ARG A 27 32.16 59.22 41.84
C ARG A 27 32.81 57.84 41.97
N GLU A 28 33.69 57.67 42.95
CA GLU A 28 34.31 56.38 43.26
C GLU A 28 33.27 55.35 43.70
N ILE A 29 32.35 55.74 44.60
CA ILE A 29 31.24 54.88 45.03
C ILE A 29 30.31 54.52 43.86
N ASP A 30 29.92 55.45 42.97
CA ASP A 30 29.08 55.17 41.80
C ASP A 30 29.80 54.26 40.79
N LEU A 31 31.11 54.45 40.57
CA LEU A 31 31.90 53.58 39.72
C LEU A 31 31.97 52.16 40.28
N GLU A 32 32.22 52.01 41.58
CA GLU A 32 32.28 50.70 42.22
C GLU A 32 30.92 50.00 42.21
N ALA A 33 29.84 50.72 42.52
CA ALA A 33 28.48 50.18 42.45
C ALA A 33 28.10 49.70 41.03
N ARG A 34 28.56 50.39 39.98
CA ARG A 34 28.35 49.95 38.59
C ARG A 34 29.16 48.71 38.24
N LYS A 35 30.41 48.60 38.71
CA LYS A 35 31.21 47.39 38.52
C LYS A 35 30.55 46.20 39.22
N ASP A 36 30.11 46.37 40.46
CA ASP A 36 29.42 45.32 41.20
C ASP A 36 28.12 44.89 40.50
N SER A 37 27.34 45.87 40.04
CA SER A 37 26.13 45.58 39.26
C SER A 37 26.42 44.88 37.94
N LEU A 38 27.53 45.20 37.27
CA LEU A 38 27.94 44.53 36.04
C LEU A 38 28.39 43.10 36.34
N ALA A 39 29.22 42.89 37.36
CA ALA A 39 29.68 41.58 37.78
C ALA A 39 28.50 40.66 38.16
N LEU A 40 27.52 41.17 38.90
CA LEU A 40 26.28 40.44 39.23
C LEU A 40 25.45 40.11 37.99
N ALA A 41 25.39 41.02 37.01
CA ALA A 41 24.69 40.78 35.75
C ALA A 41 25.40 39.71 34.91
N GLU A 42 26.73 39.75 34.84
CA GLU A 42 27.57 38.76 34.15
C GLU A 42 27.39 37.37 34.78
N GLU A 43 27.52 37.25 36.11
CA GLU A 43 27.32 35.97 36.82
C GLU A 43 25.91 35.40 36.56
N ARG A 44 24.88 36.25 36.60
CA ARG A 44 23.49 35.83 36.35
C ARG A 44 23.28 35.39 34.90
N LEU A 45 23.93 36.06 33.94
CA LEU A 45 23.87 35.70 32.52
C LEU A 45 24.61 34.38 32.27
N GLU A 46 25.82 34.20 32.81
CA GLU A 46 26.59 32.96 32.70
C GLU A 46 25.82 31.77 33.28
N ARG A 47 25.21 31.96 34.46
CA ARG A 47 24.37 30.93 35.09
C ARG A 47 23.18 30.57 34.20
N ARG A 48 22.43 31.57 33.70
CA ARG A 48 21.28 31.33 32.81
C ARG A 48 21.70 30.65 31.51
N LEU A 49 22.82 31.06 30.92
CA LEU A 49 23.34 30.46 29.70
C LEU A 49 23.74 28.99 29.92
N THR A 50 24.31 28.68 31.08
CA THR A 50 24.67 27.31 31.46
C THR A 50 23.41 26.45 31.70
N GLU A 51 22.40 27.01 32.36
CA GLU A 51 21.11 26.34 32.59
C GLU A 51 20.39 26.04 31.26
N GLU A 52 20.28 27.03 30.36
CA GLU A 52 19.63 26.85 29.04
C GLU A 52 20.42 25.90 28.14
N ASN A 53 21.76 25.97 28.12
CA ASN A 53 22.58 24.98 27.41
C ASN A 53 22.35 23.56 27.92
N SER A 54 22.17 23.39 29.24
CA SER A 54 21.91 22.09 29.85
C SER A 54 20.52 21.57 29.45
N LYS A 55 19.49 22.42 29.43
CA LYS A 55 18.15 22.07 28.97
C LYS A 55 18.14 21.67 27.49
N ILE A 56 18.79 22.46 26.63
CA ILE A 56 18.88 22.16 25.19
C ILE A 56 19.57 20.81 24.97
N ARG A 57 20.65 20.50 25.70
CA ARG A 57 21.29 19.18 25.63
C ARG A 57 20.34 18.04 26.00
N LEU A 58 19.54 18.22 27.06
CA LEU A 58 18.54 17.22 27.46
C LEU A 58 17.45 17.03 26.40
N GLU A 59 16.95 18.12 25.81
CA GLU A 59 15.97 18.06 24.73
C GLU A 59 16.53 17.38 23.47
N ILE A 60 17.79 17.66 23.11
CA ILE A 60 18.48 17.00 22.01
C ILE A 60 18.59 15.48 22.25
N GLU A 61 18.96 15.05 23.46
CA GLU A 61 19.04 13.63 23.79
C GLU A 61 17.67 12.95 23.80
N LYS A 62 16.63 13.67 24.26
CA LYS A 62 15.25 13.20 24.17
C LYS A 62 14.81 12.99 22.72
N VAL A 63 15.00 14.00 21.86
CA VAL A 63 14.67 13.90 20.42
C VAL A 63 15.48 12.81 19.74
N ARG A 64 16.76 12.66 20.08
CA ARG A 64 17.60 11.57 19.56
C ARG A 64 17.00 10.20 19.91
N THR A 65 16.53 10.03 21.14
CA THR A 65 15.88 8.79 21.60
C THR A 65 14.57 8.54 20.85
N GLU A 66 13.68 9.53 20.76
CA GLU A 66 12.43 9.44 20.01
C GLU A 66 12.67 9.08 18.53
N ILE A 67 13.70 9.65 17.89
CA ILE A 67 14.09 9.29 16.52
C ILE A 67 14.55 7.82 16.42
N GLN A 68 15.28 7.29 17.40
CA GLN A 68 15.69 5.88 17.41
C GLN A 68 14.49 4.95 17.57
N GLU A 69 13.54 5.31 18.42
CA GLU A 69 12.31 4.56 18.65
C GLU A 69 11.48 4.51 17.37
N VAL A 70 11.17 5.67 16.77
CA VAL A 70 10.42 5.76 15.50
C VAL A 70 11.13 4.97 14.39
N ARG A 71 12.46 5.06 14.28
CA ARG A 71 13.21 4.28 13.28
C ARG A 71 13.02 2.77 13.47
N THR A 72 13.01 2.31 14.72
CA THR A 72 12.84 0.90 15.07
C THR A 72 11.41 0.43 14.80
N GLU A 73 10.42 1.24 15.15
CA GLU A 73 9.01 0.97 14.87
C GLU A 73 8.74 0.88 13.37
N VAL A 74 9.25 1.83 12.58
CA VAL A 74 9.12 1.83 11.13
C VAL A 74 9.79 0.60 10.51
N HIS A 75 10.99 0.23 10.96
CA HIS A 75 11.66 -0.97 10.47
C HIS A 75 10.84 -2.24 10.76
N THR A 76 10.30 -2.34 11.97
CA THR A 76 9.46 -3.47 12.39
C THR A 76 8.17 -3.54 11.57
N ALA A 77 7.53 -2.39 11.34
CA ALA A 77 6.31 -2.31 10.53
C ALA A 77 6.56 -2.72 9.06
N ILE A 78 7.69 -2.29 8.48
CA ILE A 78 8.08 -2.68 7.12
C ILE A 78 8.29 -4.19 7.01
N GLU A 79 9.00 -4.81 7.96
CA GLU A 79 9.22 -6.25 7.93
C GLU A 79 7.91 -7.03 8.11
N LYS A 80 7.02 -6.57 9.00
CA LYS A 80 5.69 -7.16 9.15
C LYS A 80 4.89 -7.10 7.84
N LEU A 81 4.78 -5.93 7.21
CA LEU A 81 4.09 -5.77 5.93
C LEU A 81 4.70 -6.66 4.83
N ARG A 82 6.02 -6.79 4.80
CA ARG A 82 6.72 -7.67 3.86
C ARG A 82 6.33 -9.14 4.04
N THR A 83 6.23 -9.60 5.28
CA THR A 83 5.79 -10.98 5.58
C THR A 83 4.33 -11.20 5.21
N GLU A 84 3.44 -10.28 5.57
CA GLU A 84 2.01 -10.36 5.25
C GLU A 84 1.78 -10.39 3.74
N MET A 85 2.43 -9.52 2.97
CA MET A 85 2.34 -9.51 1.50
C MET A 85 2.85 -10.83 0.89
N LYS A 86 3.94 -11.40 1.41
CA LYS A 86 4.46 -12.68 0.92
C LYS A 86 3.45 -13.80 1.13
N ASP A 87 2.79 -13.83 2.28
CA ASP A 87 1.78 -14.82 2.62
C ASP A 87 0.51 -14.66 1.77
N GLU A 88 0.05 -13.42 1.56
CA GLU A 88 -1.10 -13.14 0.69
C GLU A 88 -0.84 -13.55 -0.76
N ILE A 89 0.34 -13.23 -1.32
CA ILE A 89 0.75 -13.68 -2.65
C ILE A 89 0.78 -15.21 -2.72
N GLY A 90 1.25 -15.88 -1.66
CA GLY A 90 1.25 -17.34 -1.55
C GLY A 90 -0.16 -17.94 -1.57
N LYS A 91 -1.11 -17.33 -0.84
CA LYS A 91 -2.51 -17.72 -0.82
C LYS A 91 -3.15 -17.57 -2.20
N VAL A 92 -3.01 -16.40 -2.82
CA VAL A 92 -3.54 -16.13 -4.16
C VAL A 92 -3.01 -17.13 -5.19
N ARG A 93 -1.69 -17.40 -5.18
CA ARG A 93 -1.09 -18.40 -6.08
C ARG A 93 -1.70 -19.80 -5.89
N THR A 94 -1.94 -20.19 -4.63
CA THR A 94 -2.53 -21.49 -4.29
C THR A 94 -3.98 -21.58 -4.74
N GLU A 95 -4.77 -20.53 -4.51
CA GLU A 95 -6.17 -20.46 -4.91
C GLU A 95 -6.31 -20.49 -6.44
N MET A 96 -5.52 -19.69 -7.16
CA MET A 96 -5.48 -19.71 -8.62
C MET A 96 -5.11 -21.10 -9.15
N GLY A 97 -4.12 -21.76 -8.56
CA GLY A 97 -3.74 -23.14 -8.94
C GLY A 97 -4.90 -24.14 -8.77
N LYS A 98 -5.67 -24.02 -7.68
CA LYS A 98 -6.88 -24.85 -7.46
C LYS A 98 -7.97 -24.55 -8.47
N GLU A 99 -8.22 -23.28 -8.77
CA GLU A 99 -9.24 -22.88 -9.75
C GLU A 99 -8.89 -23.36 -11.16
N PHE A 100 -7.63 -23.22 -11.59
CA PHE A 100 -7.19 -23.77 -12.86
C PHE A 100 -7.36 -25.28 -12.94
N GLY A 101 -7.00 -26.02 -11.89
CA GLY A 101 -7.22 -27.47 -11.84
C GLY A 101 -8.69 -27.87 -11.92
N ARG A 102 -9.59 -27.10 -11.29
CA ARG A 102 -11.05 -27.31 -11.41
C ARG A 102 -11.55 -27.02 -12.80
N ILE A 103 -11.07 -25.95 -13.45
CA ILE A 103 -11.45 -25.61 -14.83
C ILE A 103 -11.01 -26.73 -15.78
N ASP A 104 -9.78 -27.21 -15.67
CA ASP A 104 -9.25 -28.30 -16.50
C ASP A 104 -10.07 -29.59 -16.35
N SER A 105 -10.42 -29.94 -15.11
CA SER A 105 -11.30 -31.08 -14.81
C SER A 105 -12.68 -30.92 -15.45
N ARG A 106 -13.29 -29.74 -15.34
CA ARG A 106 -14.60 -29.45 -15.95
C ARG A 106 -14.56 -29.49 -17.47
N ILE A 107 -13.52 -28.93 -18.09
CA ILE A 107 -13.34 -28.97 -19.54
C ILE A 107 -13.23 -30.42 -20.01
N THR A 108 -12.41 -31.23 -19.33
CA THR A 108 -12.25 -32.65 -19.65
C THR A 108 -13.57 -33.42 -19.55
N GLU A 109 -14.34 -33.17 -18.49
CA GLU A 109 -15.66 -33.79 -18.29
C GLU A 109 -16.65 -33.39 -19.39
N GLU A 110 -16.75 -32.11 -19.72
CA GLU A 110 -17.67 -31.61 -20.75
C GLU A 110 -17.28 -32.10 -22.16
N ILE A 111 -15.98 -32.21 -22.48
CA ILE A 111 -15.52 -32.84 -23.72
C ILE A 111 -15.95 -34.32 -23.77
N GLY A 112 -15.83 -35.04 -22.64
CA GLY A 112 -16.30 -36.42 -22.52
C GLY A 112 -17.79 -36.56 -22.84
N LYS A 113 -18.64 -35.74 -22.20
CA LYS A 113 -20.09 -35.72 -22.45
C LYS A 113 -20.43 -35.39 -23.90
N VAL A 114 -19.72 -34.44 -24.51
CA VAL A 114 -19.92 -34.07 -25.92
C VAL A 114 -19.56 -35.25 -26.84
N ASN A 115 -18.45 -35.94 -26.59
CA ASN A 115 -18.05 -37.11 -27.36
C ASN A 115 -19.08 -38.25 -27.26
N GLU A 116 -19.58 -38.54 -26.07
CA GLU A 116 -20.64 -39.53 -25.85
C GLU A 116 -21.93 -39.17 -26.63
N LYS A 117 -22.34 -37.90 -26.57
CA LYS A 117 -23.51 -37.41 -27.30
C LYS A 117 -23.33 -37.54 -28.81
N ILE A 118 -22.17 -37.16 -29.34
CA ILE A 118 -21.84 -37.31 -30.77
C ILE A 118 -21.89 -38.78 -31.18
N ALA A 119 -21.29 -39.69 -30.40
CA ALA A 119 -21.32 -41.12 -30.69
C ALA A 119 -22.76 -41.67 -30.72
N SER A 120 -23.60 -41.26 -29.77
CA SER A 120 -25.02 -41.61 -29.73
C SER A 120 -25.78 -41.12 -30.96
N GLU A 121 -25.57 -39.85 -31.36
CA GLU A 121 -26.22 -39.27 -32.54
C GLU A 121 -25.77 -39.95 -33.85
N ILE A 122 -24.47 -40.27 -34.00
CA ILE A 122 -23.96 -41.06 -35.12
C ILE A 122 -24.64 -42.44 -35.17
N GLY A 123 -24.80 -43.11 -34.03
CA GLY A 123 -25.51 -44.39 -33.94
C GLY A 123 -26.95 -44.30 -34.47
N LYS A 124 -27.70 -43.29 -34.01
CA LYS A 124 -29.08 -43.04 -34.49
C LYS A 124 -29.14 -42.73 -35.98
N VAL A 125 -28.17 -42.00 -36.52
CA VAL A 125 -28.09 -41.72 -37.96
C VAL A 125 -27.85 -43.01 -38.75
N ASN A 126 -26.92 -43.87 -38.29
CA ASN A 126 -26.64 -45.15 -38.92
C ASN A 126 -27.87 -46.08 -38.91
N GLU A 127 -28.61 -46.13 -37.81
CA GLU A 127 -29.88 -46.89 -37.72
C GLU A 127 -30.92 -46.38 -38.73
N LYS A 128 -31.11 -45.06 -38.82
CA LYS A 128 -32.02 -44.46 -39.82
C LYS A 128 -31.59 -44.81 -41.25
N ILE A 129 -30.30 -44.72 -41.56
CA ILE A 129 -29.76 -45.11 -42.87
C ILE A 129 -30.06 -46.59 -43.17
N ALA A 130 -29.86 -47.48 -42.20
CA ALA A 130 -30.15 -48.90 -42.36
C ALA A 130 -31.65 -49.17 -42.59
N SER A 131 -32.52 -48.50 -41.83
CA SER A 131 -33.98 -48.58 -42.01
C SER A 131 -34.39 -48.13 -43.41
N THR A 132 -33.93 -46.94 -43.83
CA THR A 132 -34.22 -46.40 -45.17
C THR A 132 -33.69 -47.30 -46.28
N LYS A 133 -32.48 -47.86 -46.15
CA LYS A 133 -31.96 -48.84 -47.12
C LYS A 133 -32.84 -50.08 -47.21
N SER A 134 -33.26 -50.63 -46.07
CA SER A 134 -34.18 -51.78 -46.01
C SER A 134 -35.53 -51.47 -46.66
N GLU A 135 -36.10 -50.29 -46.40
CA GLU A 135 -37.33 -49.82 -47.04
C GLU A 135 -37.19 -49.70 -48.55
N ILE A 136 -36.09 -49.11 -49.04
CA ILE A 136 -35.80 -49.01 -50.47
C ILE A 136 -35.73 -50.40 -51.11
N ILE A 137 -35.03 -51.35 -50.48
CA ILE A 137 -34.94 -52.74 -50.99
C ILE A 137 -36.33 -53.39 -51.06
N LYS A 138 -37.16 -53.24 -50.02
CA LYS A 138 -38.53 -53.77 -50.02
C LYS A 138 -39.35 -53.19 -51.18
N TRP A 139 -39.27 -51.88 -51.40
CA TRP A 139 -39.97 -51.22 -52.50
C TRP A 139 -39.45 -51.64 -53.88
N MET A 140 -38.13 -51.86 -54.01
CA MET A 140 -37.55 -52.43 -55.23
C MET A 140 -38.17 -53.79 -55.52
N PHE A 141 -38.25 -54.71 -54.55
CA PHE A 141 -38.88 -56.03 -54.79
C PHE A 141 -40.33 -55.94 -55.27
N ILE A 142 -41.14 -55.09 -54.62
CA ILE A 142 -42.55 -54.86 -55.04
C ILE A 142 -42.59 -54.35 -56.49
N PHE A 143 -41.73 -53.40 -56.82
CA PHE A 143 -41.61 -52.86 -58.17
C PHE A 143 -41.17 -53.92 -59.19
N TRP A 144 -40.13 -54.71 -58.88
CA TRP A 144 -39.63 -55.79 -59.74
C TRP A 144 -40.70 -56.85 -60.02
N ILE A 145 -41.47 -57.25 -59.01
CA ILE A 145 -42.61 -58.18 -59.18
C ILE A 145 -43.65 -57.57 -60.13
N GLY A 146 -43.97 -56.28 -59.96
CA GLY A 146 -44.87 -55.56 -60.85
C GLY A 146 -44.37 -55.52 -62.30
N GLN A 147 -43.09 -55.21 -62.52
CA GLN A 147 -42.48 -55.20 -63.85
C GLN A 147 -42.50 -56.57 -64.53
N ILE A 148 -42.13 -57.64 -63.80
CA ILE A 148 -42.18 -59.02 -64.31
C ILE A 148 -43.61 -59.39 -64.68
N GLY A 149 -44.60 -59.09 -63.81
CA GLY A 149 -46.01 -59.33 -64.09
C GLY A 149 -46.51 -58.59 -65.33
N ALA A 150 -46.12 -57.32 -65.52
CA ALA A 150 -46.46 -56.54 -66.70
C ALA A 150 -45.84 -57.12 -67.98
N ILE A 151 -44.55 -57.51 -67.96
CA ILE A 151 -43.89 -58.15 -69.11
C ILE A 151 -44.56 -59.48 -69.47
N ILE A 152 -44.87 -60.33 -68.48
CA ILE A 152 -45.59 -61.58 -68.70
C ILE A 152 -46.97 -61.30 -69.32
N GLY A 153 -47.70 -60.31 -68.81
CA GLY A 153 -48.99 -59.91 -69.35
C GLY A 153 -48.91 -59.46 -70.81
N ILE A 154 -47.89 -58.66 -71.17
CA ILE A 154 -47.64 -58.25 -72.56
C ILE A 154 -47.30 -59.45 -73.44
N LEU A 155 -46.41 -60.34 -73.00
CA LEU A 155 -46.05 -61.55 -73.75
C LEU A 155 -47.28 -62.43 -74.03
N PHE A 156 -48.14 -62.65 -73.03
CA PHE A 156 -49.39 -63.40 -73.21
C PHE A 156 -50.38 -62.73 -74.19
N ALA A 157 -50.39 -61.41 -74.27
CA ALA A 157 -51.24 -60.67 -75.21
C ALA A 157 -50.72 -60.74 -76.66
N PHE A 158 -49.40 -60.80 -76.86
CA PHE A 158 -48.77 -60.81 -78.19
C PHE A 158 -48.50 -62.21 -78.77
N PHE A 159 -48.36 -63.26 -77.94
CA PHE A 159 -48.15 -64.65 -78.36
C PHE A 159 -49.45 -65.49 -78.41
N LYS A 160 -50.61 -64.82 -78.49
CA LYS A 160 -51.92 -65.43 -78.71
C LYS A 160 -52.39 -65.19 -80.14
#